data_AF-A0A1S5XZZ7-F1
#
_entry.id   AF-A0A1S5XZZ7-F1
#
_cell.length_a   1.000
_cell.length_b   1.000
_cell.length_c   1.000
_cell.angle_alpha   90.00
_cell.angle_beta   90.00
_cell.angle_gamma   90.00
#
_symmetry.space_group_name_H-M   'P 1'
#
loop_
_entity.id
_entity.type
_entity.pdbx_description
1 polymer ?
#
loop_
_entity_poly.entity_id
_entity_poly.type
_entity_poly.pdbx_seq_one_letter_code
_entity_poly.pdbx_strand_id
1 'polypeptide(L)'
;MQSIAMIRIKRTYDPPARTDGRRFLVERLWPRGVKKEEMEMHAWIKEVAPSTPLRQWYGHEPERWPEFRRRYEKELSENEAAWAPILEAARKGPITLLFSARDTERNSAVVLRDFLERRVSRTKRIETKASRRGSSSAVHARGRTAMVSKGHHSARH
;
A
#
# COMPACT_ATOMS: atom_id res chain seq x y z
N MET A 1 -0.37 0.72 -17.84
CA MET A 1 0.32 -0.33 -17.04
C MET A 1 0.10 -0.02 -15.57
N GLN A 2 -0.73 -0.78 -14.85
CA GLN A 2 -0.94 -0.55 -13.41
C GLN A 2 0.13 -1.33 -12.62
N SER A 3 1.23 -0.66 -12.32
CA SER A 3 2.38 -1.15 -11.56
C SER A 3 1.92 -1.88 -10.29
N ILE A 4 2.42 -3.09 -10.06
CA ILE A 4 2.39 -3.73 -8.74
C ILE A 4 3.09 -2.75 -7.80
N ALA A 5 2.47 -2.36 -6.68
CA ALA A 5 3.13 -1.48 -5.73
C ALA A 5 4.37 -2.18 -5.22
N MET A 6 5.53 -1.68 -5.62
CA MET A 6 6.82 -2.31 -5.35
C MET A 6 7.32 -1.78 -4.03
N ILE A 7 6.98 -2.48 -2.95
CA ILE A 7 7.39 -2.15 -1.58
C ILE A 7 8.63 -2.97 -1.26
N ARG A 8 9.77 -2.30 -1.15
CA ARG A 8 11.04 -2.93 -0.77
C ARG A 8 11.35 -2.70 0.69
N ILE A 9 12.27 -3.51 1.21
CA ILE A 9 12.92 -3.29 2.50
C ILE A 9 14.42 -3.17 2.26
N LYS A 10 15.09 -2.32 3.03
CA LYS A 10 16.55 -2.13 2.94
C LYS A 10 17.11 -1.76 4.30
N ARG A 11 18.33 -2.23 4.63
CA ARG A 11 18.94 -1.80 5.89
C ARG A 11 19.39 -0.35 5.77
N THR A 12 19.36 0.37 6.89
CA THR A 12 19.82 1.76 6.97
C THR A 12 21.31 1.92 6.69
N TYR A 13 22.06 0.82 6.76
CA TYR A 13 23.50 0.75 6.48
C TYR A 13 23.81 0.45 5.02
N ASP A 14 22.82 0.01 4.23
CA ASP A 14 23.03 -0.27 2.82
C ASP A 14 22.90 1.04 2.01
N PRO A 15 23.74 1.24 0.97
CA PRO A 15 23.74 2.47 0.20
C PRO A 15 22.40 2.69 -0.52
N PRO A 16 21.99 3.95 -0.76
CA PRO A 16 20.86 4.27 -1.62
C PRO A 16 20.99 3.63 -3.00
N ALA A 17 19.88 3.17 -3.58
CA ALA A 17 19.82 2.83 -4.99
C ALA A 17 18.74 3.64 -5.70
N ARG A 18 18.95 3.98 -6.98
CA ARG A 18 17.97 4.71 -7.79
C ARG A 18 16.61 4.01 -7.89
N THR A 19 16.60 2.69 -7.70
CA THR A 19 15.40 1.85 -7.69
C THR A 19 14.60 1.92 -6.39
N ASP A 20 15.13 2.53 -5.33
CA ASP A 20 14.52 2.55 -3.99
C ASP A 20 13.26 3.43 -3.93
N GLY A 21 13.13 4.40 -4.84
CA GLY A 21 12.03 5.35 -4.84
C GLY A 21 11.97 6.15 -3.54
N ARG A 22 10.78 6.37 -2.98
CA ARG A 22 10.66 7.08 -1.69
C ARG A 22 11.06 6.16 -0.54
N ARG A 23 12.03 6.60 0.27
CA ARG A 23 12.59 5.84 1.38
C ARG A 23 11.96 6.28 2.71
N PHE A 24 11.40 5.36 3.49
CA PHE A 24 10.75 5.67 4.77
C PHE A 24 11.46 4.94 5.90
N LEU A 25 11.98 5.66 6.90
CA LEU A 25 12.44 5.03 8.12
C LEU A 25 11.23 4.60 8.95
N VAL A 26 11.16 3.31 9.29
CA VAL A 26 10.01 2.70 10.00
C VAL A 26 10.40 2.12 11.36
N GLU A 27 11.48 2.65 11.93
CA GLU A 27 11.99 2.26 13.24
C GLU A 27 11.51 3.23 14.32
N ARG A 28 11.29 2.71 15.53
CA ARG A 28 10.95 3.57 16.69
C ARG A 28 12.13 4.45 17.09
N LEU A 29 13.33 3.88 16.98
CA LEU A 29 14.59 4.48 17.40
C LEU A 29 15.43 4.81 16.18
N TRP A 30 16.21 5.89 16.29
CA TRP A 30 17.18 6.21 15.27
C TRP A 30 18.28 5.14 15.21
N PRO A 31 18.70 4.66 14.02
CA PRO A 31 19.77 3.67 13.91
C PRO A 31 21.09 4.19 14.48
N ARG A 32 21.77 3.36 15.28
CA ARG A 32 23.05 3.73 15.87
C ARG A 32 24.12 3.92 14.79
N GLY A 33 24.96 4.93 14.96
CA GLY A 33 26.11 5.20 14.09
C GLY A 33 25.76 5.78 12.72
N VAL A 34 24.49 6.08 12.45
CA VAL A 34 24.06 6.73 11.19
C VAL A 34 23.77 8.19 11.47
N LYS A 35 24.36 9.12 10.71
CA LYS A 35 23.99 10.53 10.82
C LYS A 35 22.68 10.81 10.11
N LYS A 36 21.90 11.77 10.62
CA LYS A 36 20.57 12.08 10.05
C LYS A 36 20.67 12.66 8.65
N GLU A 37 21.74 13.41 8.41
CA GLU A 37 22.04 14.09 7.16
C GLU A 37 22.53 13.11 6.08
N GLU A 38 23.14 12.01 6.48
CA GLU A 38 23.66 10.95 5.58
C GLU A 38 22.56 9.95 5.18
N MET A 39 21.44 9.93 5.91
CA MET A 39 20.32 9.06 5.58
C MET A 39 19.40 9.72 4.57
N GLU A 40 19.54 9.33 3.31
CA GLU A 40 18.57 9.67 2.27
C GLU A 40 17.22 8.98 2.57
N MET A 41 16.39 9.65 3.36
CA MET A 41 15.02 9.26 3.64
C MET A 41 14.07 10.38 3.29
N HIS A 42 12.90 10.01 2.79
CA HIS A 42 11.80 10.92 2.55
C HIS A 42 11.12 11.33 3.86
N ALA A 43 10.89 10.39 4.77
CA ALA A 43 10.29 10.65 6.07
C ALA A 43 10.64 9.56 7.08
N TRP A 44 10.60 9.93 8.36
CA TRP A 44 10.68 9.01 9.49
C TRP A 44 9.31 8.85 10.14
N ILE A 45 8.73 7.66 10.02
CA ILE A 45 7.39 7.33 10.53
C ILE A 45 7.56 6.41 11.73
N LYS A 46 7.74 6.98 12.93
CA LYS A 46 7.99 6.21 14.15
C LYS A 46 6.77 5.43 14.63
N GLU A 47 5.61 5.98 14.30
CA GLU A 47 4.29 5.57 14.78
C GLU A 47 3.87 4.23 14.15
N VAL A 48 4.48 3.85 13.02
CA VAL A 48 4.25 2.57 12.38
C VAL A 48 5.04 1.44 13.04
N ALA A 49 6.13 1.74 13.75
CA ALA A 49 6.95 0.73 14.42
C ALA A 49 6.17 0.05 15.55
N PRO A 50 6.44 -1.24 15.87
CA PRO A 50 5.76 -1.94 16.95
C PRO A 50 5.87 -1.16 18.26
N SER A 51 4.89 -1.35 19.14
CA SER A 51 4.92 -0.76 20.47
C SER A 51 6.14 -1.22 21.27
N THR A 52 6.57 -0.39 22.25
CA THR A 52 7.67 -0.77 23.14
C THR A 52 7.40 -2.09 23.87
N PRO A 53 6.20 -2.32 24.46
CA PRO A 53 5.86 -3.59 25.09
C PRO A 53 5.96 -4.78 24.12
N LEU A 54 5.45 -4.64 22.89
CA LEU A 54 5.51 -5.72 21.90
C LEU A 54 6.94 -6.03 21.46
N ARG A 55 7.77 -5.00 21.27
CA ARG A 55 9.21 -5.17 20.94
C ARG A 55 9.96 -5.89 22.06
N GLN A 56 9.72 -5.49 23.31
CA GLN A 56 10.33 -6.13 24.48
C GLN A 56 9.87 -7.59 24.63
N TRP A 57 8.58 -7.84 24.44
CA TRP A 57 8.02 -9.20 24.50
C TRP A 57 8.56 -10.09 23.37
N TYR A 58 8.74 -9.59 22.15
CA TYR A 58 9.31 -10.38 21.05
C TYR A 58 10.74 -10.81 21.37
N GLY A 59 11.57 -9.89 21.88
CA GLY A 59 12.94 -10.20 22.31
C GLY A 59 13.88 -10.70 21.20
N HIS A 60 13.42 -10.72 19.94
CA HIS A 60 14.07 -11.44 18.83
C HIS A 60 14.10 -12.97 18.97
N GLU A 61 13.20 -13.54 19.77
CA GLU A 61 13.04 -14.99 19.92
C GLU A 61 12.36 -15.58 18.67
N PRO A 62 13.02 -16.46 17.89
CA PRO A 62 12.46 -17.01 16.65
C PRO A 62 11.11 -17.73 16.84
N GLU A 63 10.92 -18.40 17.97
CA GLU A 63 9.70 -19.13 18.34
C GLU A 63 8.51 -18.18 18.53
N ARG A 64 8.79 -16.93 18.93
CA ARG A 64 7.78 -15.89 19.11
C ARG A 64 7.41 -15.19 17.81
N TRP A 65 8.12 -15.45 16.71
CA TRP A 65 7.91 -14.76 15.44
C TRP A 65 6.47 -14.85 14.89
N PRO A 66 5.82 -16.03 14.82
CA PRO A 66 4.45 -16.10 14.31
C PRO A 66 3.46 -15.25 15.12
N GLU A 67 3.62 -15.27 16.44
CA GLU A 67 2.82 -14.51 17.40
C GLU A 67 3.11 -13.00 17.32
N PHE A 68 4.38 -12.62 17.20
CA PHE A 68 4.79 -11.23 16.99
C PHE A 68 4.15 -10.63 15.74
N ARG A 69 4.18 -11.35 14.61
CA ARG A 69 3.53 -10.91 13.37
C ARG A 69 2.05 -10.63 13.60
N ARG A 70 1.32 -11.55 14.23
CA ARG A 70 -0.12 -11.36 14.49
C ARG A 70 -0.39 -10.15 15.37
N ARG A 71 0.35 -9.99 16.48
CA ARG A 71 0.18 -8.86 17.40
C ARG A 71 0.52 -7.54 16.72
N TYR A 72 1.60 -7.49 15.95
CA TYR A 72 2.01 -6.28 15.26
C TYR A 72 1.03 -5.90 14.15
N GLU A 73 0.51 -6.87 13.38
CA GLU A 73 -0.56 -6.61 12.40
C GLU A 73 -1.83 -6.05 13.06
N LYS A 74 -2.14 -6.49 14.29
CA LYS A 74 -3.25 -5.93 15.07
C LYS A 74 -2.97 -4.46 15.43
N GLU A 75 -1.79 -4.15 15.98
CA GLU A 75 -1.40 -2.76 16.27
C GLU A 75 -1.48 -1.87 15.02
N LEU A 76 -1.00 -2.36 13.87
CA LEU A 76 -1.09 -1.66 12.61
C LEU A 76 -2.56 -1.43 12.18
N SER A 77 -3.43 -2.43 12.35
CA SER A 77 -4.84 -2.30 11.99
C SER A 77 -5.60 -1.27 12.84
N GLU A 78 -5.13 -1.01 14.06
CA GLU A 78 -5.71 -0.05 14.99
C GLU A 78 -5.19 1.39 14.76
N ASN A 79 -4.12 1.55 13.96
CA ASN A 79 -3.50 2.85 13.70
C ASN A 79 -3.28 3.08 12.19
N GLU A 80 -4.37 3.25 11.45
CA GLU A 80 -4.33 3.51 10.01
C GLU A 80 -3.57 4.79 9.64
N ALA A 81 -3.70 5.84 10.44
CA ALA A 81 -3.05 7.12 10.19
C ALA A 81 -1.52 7.01 10.09
N ALA A 82 -0.90 6.07 10.81
CA ALA A 82 0.54 5.86 10.77
C ALA A 82 1.03 5.30 9.41
N TRP A 83 0.32 4.34 8.81
CA TRP A 83 0.79 3.68 7.58
C TRP A 83 0.11 4.17 6.30
N ALA A 84 -1.01 4.89 6.39
CA ALA A 84 -1.72 5.41 5.22
C ALA A 84 -0.82 6.27 4.30
N PRO A 85 0.05 7.18 4.80
CA PRO A 85 0.94 7.95 3.93
C PRO A 85 1.93 7.09 3.14
N ILE A 86 2.38 5.97 3.72
CA ILE A 86 3.28 5.01 3.07
C ILE A 86 2.52 4.27 1.96
N LEU A 87 1.28 3.83 2.23
CA LEU A 87 0.43 3.17 1.24
C LEU A 87 0.13 4.09 0.04
N GLU A 88 -0.17 5.37 0.29
CA GLU A 88 -0.38 6.37 -0.75
C GLU A 88 0.88 6.62 -1.59
N ALA A 89 2.05 6.64 -0.95
CA ALA A 89 3.31 6.72 -1.67
C ALA A 89 3.54 5.48 -2.55
N ALA A 90 3.26 4.29 -2.03
CA ALA A 90 3.40 3.01 -2.73
C ALA A 90 2.46 2.89 -3.95
N ARG A 91 1.31 3.55 -3.92
CA ARG A 91 0.37 3.62 -5.06
C ARG A 91 0.91 4.48 -6.21
N LYS A 92 1.74 5.48 -5.90
CA LYS A 92 2.31 6.43 -6.87
C LYS A 92 3.63 5.94 -7.50
N GLY A 93 4.32 4.99 -6.87
CA GLY A 93 5.59 4.49 -7.36
C GLY A 93 6.29 3.56 -6.37
N PRO A 94 7.52 3.11 -6.68
CA PRO A 94 8.31 2.29 -5.77
C PRO A 94 8.62 3.04 -4.47
N ILE A 95 8.61 2.30 -3.36
CA ILE A 95 9.03 2.79 -2.06
C ILE A 95 9.92 1.76 -1.37
N THR A 96 10.72 2.22 -0.40
CA THR A 96 11.61 1.38 0.38
C THR A 96 11.44 1.67 1.87
N LEU A 97 11.15 0.65 2.66
CA LEU A 97 11.10 0.72 4.12
C LEU A 97 12.50 0.47 4.68
N LEU A 98 13.03 1.42 5.43
CA LEU A 98 14.34 1.36 6.03
C LEU A 98 14.26 0.81 7.45
N PHE A 99 15.13 -0.16 7.75
CA PHE A 99 15.23 -0.81 9.06
C PHE A 99 16.69 -0.98 9.50
N SER A 100 16.90 -1.21 10.80
CA SER A 100 18.24 -1.31 11.40
C SER A 100 18.57 -2.69 11.98
N ALA A 101 17.56 -3.56 12.12
CA ALA A 101 17.73 -4.91 12.65
C ALA A 101 18.82 -5.70 11.91
N ARG A 102 19.52 -6.57 12.66
CA ARG A 102 20.51 -7.50 12.11
C ARG A 102 19.83 -8.64 11.34
N ASP A 103 18.72 -9.16 11.89
CA ASP A 103 17.91 -10.18 11.21
C ASP A 103 17.10 -9.53 10.08
N THR A 104 17.44 -9.88 8.85
CA THR A 104 16.80 -9.37 7.63
C THR A 104 15.50 -10.08 7.30
N GLU A 105 15.26 -11.25 7.86
CA GLU A 105 14.08 -12.08 7.59
C GLU A 105 12.99 -11.89 8.65
N ARG A 106 13.37 -11.70 9.91
CA ARG A 106 12.46 -11.57 11.05
C ARG A 106 12.56 -10.20 11.73
N ASN A 107 12.11 -9.17 11.03
CA ASN A 107 12.04 -7.80 11.53
C ASN A 107 10.69 -7.13 11.20
N SER A 108 10.41 -6.01 11.87
CA SER A 108 9.15 -5.27 11.72
C SER A 108 8.91 -4.76 10.29
N ALA A 109 9.96 -4.41 9.53
CA ALA A 109 9.78 -3.91 8.17
C ALA A 109 9.26 -5.01 7.22
N VAL A 110 9.63 -6.28 7.44
CA VAL A 110 9.06 -7.43 6.71
C VAL A 110 7.55 -7.51 6.94
N VAL A 111 7.11 -7.44 8.20
CA VAL A 111 5.69 -7.51 8.55
C VAL A 111 4.91 -6.34 7.96
N LEU A 112 5.47 -5.12 8.07
CA LEU A 112 4.85 -3.91 7.52
C LEU A 112 4.72 -3.98 6.00
N ARG A 113 5.76 -4.44 5.28
CA ARG A 113 5.70 -4.68 3.83
C ARG A 113 4.53 -5.60 3.49
N ASP A 114 4.49 -6.79 4.09
CA ASP A 114 3.48 -7.81 3.79
C ASP A 114 2.06 -7.31 4.13
N PHE A 115 1.92 -6.52 5.18
CA PHE A 115 0.67 -5.88 5.59
C PHE A 115 0.18 -4.83 4.57
N LEU A 116 1.09 -4.02 4.02
CA LEU A 116 0.79 -2.99 3.01
C LEU A 116 0.51 -3.61 1.63
N GLU A 117 1.27 -4.61 1.20
CA GLU A 117 1.08 -5.31 -0.08
C GLU A 117 -0.31 -5.97 -0.15
N ARG A 118 -0.76 -6.60 0.94
CA ARG A 118 -2.13 -7.14 1.06
C ARG A 118 -3.20 -6.07 0.89
N ARG A 119 -2.95 -4.83 1.32
CA ARG A 119 -3.90 -3.71 1.19
C ARG A 119 -3.94 -3.17 -0.24
N VAL A 120 -2.78 -3.03 -0.88
CA VAL A 120 -2.73 -2.62 -2.30
C VAL A 120 -3.49 -3.62 -3.18
N SER A 121 -3.24 -4.92 -3.00
CA SER A 121 -3.89 -5.96 -3.80
C SER A 121 -5.41 -6.03 -3.55
N ARG A 122 -5.86 -5.84 -2.30
CA ARG A 122 -7.29 -5.78 -1.96
C ARG A 122 -8.00 -4.62 -2.65
N THR A 123 -7.43 -3.41 -2.65
CA THR A 123 -8.01 -2.23 -3.32
C THR A 123 -8.19 -2.47 -4.81
N LYS A 124 -7.15 -2.97 -5.50
CA LYS A 124 -7.22 -3.26 -6.94
C LYS A 124 -8.34 -4.25 -7.29
N ARG A 125 -8.54 -5.27 -6.45
CA ARG A 125 -9.60 -6.28 -6.66
C ARG A 125 -11.01 -5.68 -6.56
N ILE A 126 -11.20 -4.70 -5.66
CA ILE A 126 -12.50 -4.01 -5.49
C ILE A 126 -12.76 -3.11 -6.69
N GLU A 127 -11.78 -2.30 -7.11
CA GLU A 127 -11.88 -1.40 -8.27
C GLU A 127 -12.19 -2.17 -9.56
N THR A 128 -11.51 -3.30 -9.79
CA THR A 128 -11.76 -4.16 -10.96
C THR A 128 -13.19 -4.72 -10.96
N LYS A 129 -13.72 -5.12 -9.80
CA LYS A 129 -15.10 -5.62 -9.67
C LYS A 129 -16.15 -4.51 -9.82
N ALA A 130 -15.85 -3.28 -9.43
CA ALA A 130 -16.76 -2.14 -9.59
C ALA A 130 -16.86 -1.70 -11.06
N SER A 131 -15.71 -1.61 -11.76
CA SER A 131 -15.66 -1.27 -13.18
C SER A 131 -16.44 -2.27 -14.05
N ARG A 132 -16.32 -3.58 -13.79
CA ARG A 132 -17.09 -4.62 -14.50
C ARG A 132 -18.61 -4.54 -14.27
N ARG A 133 -19.05 -4.12 -13.09
CA ARG A 133 -20.49 -3.96 -12.77
C ARG A 133 -21.10 -2.71 -13.43
N GLY A 134 -20.33 -1.61 -13.52
CA GLY A 134 -20.77 -0.40 -14.23
C GLY A 134 -20.92 -0.59 -15.75
N SER A 135 -20.03 -1.36 -16.37
CA SER A 135 -20.12 -1.65 -17.82
C SER A 135 -21.26 -2.60 -18.20
N SER A 136 -21.72 -3.47 -17.29
CA SER A 136 -22.81 -4.41 -17.59
C SER A 136 -24.19 -3.73 -17.66
N SER A 137 -24.38 -2.58 -17.00
CA SER A 137 -25.66 -1.86 -17.01
C SER A 137 -25.83 -0.94 -18.23
N ALA A 138 -24.75 -0.63 -18.95
CA ALA A 138 -24.78 0.26 -20.12
C ALA A 138 -25.15 -0.45 -21.45
N VAL A 139 -25.21 -1.78 -21.47
CA VAL A 139 -25.46 -2.56 -22.70
C VAL A 139 -26.96 -2.71 -23.03
N HIS A 140 -27.88 -2.42 -22.10
CA HIS A 140 -29.33 -2.58 -22.34
C HIS A 140 -30.08 -1.31 -22.79
N ALA A 141 -29.40 -0.17 -23.01
CA ALA A 141 -30.05 1.11 -23.31
C ALA A 141 -29.94 1.56 -24.78
N ARG A 142 -29.71 0.66 -25.75
CA ARG A 142 -29.70 1.00 -27.19
C ARG A 142 -30.52 0.00 -27.99
N GLY A 143 -31.82 0.24 -28.08
CA GLY A 143 -32.69 -0.58 -28.91
C GLY A 143 -34.13 -0.11 -28.92
N ARG A 144 -34.39 1.15 -29.30
CA ARG A 144 -35.73 1.61 -29.74
C ARG A 144 -35.65 2.96 -30.47
N THR A 145 -35.16 2.93 -31.71
CA THR A 145 -35.42 3.98 -32.69
C THR A 145 -35.65 3.35 -34.06
N ALA A 146 -36.92 3.25 -34.47
CA ALA A 146 -37.35 3.06 -35.85
C ALA A 146 -38.65 3.87 -35.99
N MET A 147 -38.57 5.07 -36.56
CA MET A 147 -38.91 5.36 -37.96
C MET A 147 -40.29 4.83 -38.37
N VAL A 148 -41.25 5.75 -38.51
CA VAL A 148 -42.17 5.77 -39.65
C VAL A 148 -42.44 7.23 -40.03
N SER A 149 -41.98 7.58 -41.23
CA SER A 149 -42.36 8.78 -41.98
C SER A 149 -43.14 8.34 -43.21
N LYS A 150 -44.19 9.12 -43.53
CA LYS A 150 -44.93 9.33 -44.80
C LYS A 150 -46.39 9.59 -44.36
N GLY A 151 -46.98 10.78 -44.48
CA GLY A 151 -46.93 11.75 -45.56
C GLY A 151 -48.24 11.62 -46.36
N HIS A 152 -49.05 12.68 -46.43
CA HIS A 152 -49.66 13.21 -47.67
C HIS A 152 -50.66 14.35 -47.39
N HIS A 153 -50.53 15.38 -48.22
CA HIS A 153 -51.43 16.51 -48.44
C HIS A 153 -52.80 16.10 -48.99
N SER A 154 -53.85 16.86 -48.65
CA SER A 154 -54.92 17.36 -49.56
C SER A 154 -55.84 18.28 -48.71
N ALA A 155 -55.83 19.61 -48.84
CA ALA A 155 -56.47 20.48 -49.85
C ALA A 155 -58.02 20.47 -49.82
N ARG A 156 -58.60 21.67 -49.53
CA ARG A 156 -59.95 22.19 -49.86
C ARG A 156 -61.12 21.50 -49.12
N HIS A 157 -62.21 22.14 -48.70
CA HIS A 157 -62.88 23.38 -49.09
C HIS A 157 -63.56 24.02 -47.86
#